data_AF-A0A7C4V6F9-F1
#
_entry.id   AF-A0A7C4V6F9-F1
#
_cell.length_a   1.000
_cell.length_b   1.000
_cell.length_c   1.000
_cell.angle_alpha   90.00
_cell.angle_beta   90.00
_cell.angle_gamma   90.00
#
_symmetry.space_group_name_H-M   'P 1'
#
loop_
_entity.id
_entity.type
_entity.pdbx_description
1 polymer ?
#
loop_
_entity_poly.entity_id
_entity_poly.type
_entity_poly.pdbx_seq_one_letter_code
_entity_poly.pdbx_strand_id
1 'polypeptide(L)'
;MTYKETTADYSVSYQTVSSSYNLGEEPIHLASQETIPLEIFSQQASTMQAIARYLVDVRKYTFTNAARLLGRSAKSLWASYHQTTALATATDKDATTDKDATQPSQILIPISIFSSSKAPLEALVLHLRSRGLRNVEIAKLLKLDPKTTWTAAKRGEAKQ
;
A
#
# COMPACT_ATOMS: atom_id res chain seq x y z
N MET A 1 56.54 -10.34 -3.25
CA MET A 1 55.76 -10.35 -1.98
C MET A 1 54.69 -9.29 -2.11
N THR A 2 53.43 -9.60 -2.37
CA THR A 2 52.35 -10.21 -1.54
C THR A 2 51.28 -9.13 -1.33
N TYR A 3 50.05 -9.43 -1.74
CA TYR A 3 48.85 -8.59 -1.78
C TYR A 3 48.42 -8.01 -0.42
N LYS A 4 47.59 -6.94 -0.45
CA LYS A 4 46.30 -6.91 0.27
C LYS A 4 45.41 -5.73 -0.18
N GLU A 5 44.17 -6.07 -0.50
CA GLU A 5 43.02 -5.18 -0.69
C GLU A 5 42.69 -4.44 0.61
N THR A 6 42.21 -3.20 0.52
CA THR A 6 41.36 -2.59 1.56
C THR A 6 40.39 -1.63 0.88
N THR A 7 39.15 -2.08 0.79
CA THR A 7 37.95 -1.31 0.47
C THR A 7 37.66 -0.29 1.57
N ALA A 8 37.62 1.00 1.24
CA ALA A 8 36.72 1.99 1.82
C ALA A 8 37.07 3.34 1.18
N ASP A 9 36.07 3.98 0.56
CA ASP A 9 35.82 5.43 0.66
C ASP A 9 34.77 5.81 -0.39
N TYR A 10 33.50 5.57 -0.04
CA TYR A 10 32.36 6.13 -0.75
C TYR A 10 32.21 7.58 -0.30
N SER A 11 32.76 8.52 -1.08
CA SER A 11 32.63 9.96 -0.85
C SER A 11 31.25 10.45 -1.28
N VAL A 12 30.36 10.74 -0.33
CA VAL A 12 29.14 11.52 -0.58
C VAL A 12 29.38 12.95 -0.13
N SER A 13 29.42 13.87 -1.11
CA SER A 13 29.45 15.31 -0.86
C SER A 13 28.04 15.84 -0.64
N TYR A 14 27.81 16.53 0.49
CA TYR A 14 26.60 17.33 0.73
C TYR A 14 26.88 18.80 0.41
N GLN A 15 26.05 19.43 -0.42
CA GLN A 15 26.03 20.90 -0.55
C GLN A 15 24.80 21.50 0.12
N THR A 16 25.13 22.27 1.16
CA THR A 16 24.56 23.48 1.77
C THR A 16 23.05 23.76 1.79
N VAL A 17 22.61 23.97 3.03
CA VAL A 17 21.31 24.37 3.57
C VAL A 17 20.84 25.77 3.12
N SER A 18 19.55 25.88 2.80
CA SER A 18 18.68 27.08 2.88
C SER A 18 17.23 26.57 2.77
N SER A 19 16.19 26.96 3.47
CA SER A 19 15.91 27.92 4.54
C SER A 19 14.50 27.56 5.07
N SER A 20 14.25 27.78 6.36
CA SER A 20 12.96 27.75 7.08
C SER A 20 12.09 26.47 7.02
N TYR A 21 12.25 25.64 8.06
CA TYR A 21 11.27 24.71 8.64
C TYR A 21 10.45 23.81 7.68
N ASN A 22 11.05 22.70 7.25
CA ASN A 22 10.30 21.49 6.89
C ASN A 22 10.67 20.39 7.87
N LEU A 23 9.88 20.23 8.94
CA LEU A 23 9.99 19.09 9.84
C LEU A 23 9.76 17.80 9.03
N GLY A 24 10.78 16.94 8.94
CA GLY A 24 10.62 15.51 8.75
C GLY A 24 11.06 14.92 7.40
N GLU A 25 12.26 15.24 6.91
CA GLU A 25 12.96 14.32 6.00
C GLU A 25 13.75 13.29 6.82
N GLU A 26 13.05 12.33 7.40
CA GLU A 26 13.70 11.07 7.80
C GLU A 26 14.08 10.31 6.50
N PRO A 27 15.36 9.92 6.33
CA PRO A 27 15.80 9.19 5.14
C PRO A 27 15.09 7.84 5.08
N ILE A 28 14.44 7.58 3.94
CA ILE A 28 13.40 6.57 3.73
C ILE A 28 13.99 5.15 3.54
N HIS A 29 14.94 4.77 4.39
CA HIS A 29 15.52 3.41 4.39
C HIS A 29 14.57 2.36 4.99
N LEU A 30 13.42 2.76 5.55
CA LEU A 30 12.46 1.86 6.19
C LEU A 30 11.30 1.38 5.29
N ALA A 31 11.28 1.72 4.00
CA ALA A 31 10.21 1.32 3.07
C ALA A 31 9.92 -0.19 3.07
N SER A 32 10.93 -1.00 3.40
CA SER A 32 10.85 -2.46 3.45
C SER A 32 10.10 -3.03 4.65
N GLN A 33 9.93 -2.27 5.73
CA GLN A 33 9.27 -2.74 6.97
C GLN A 33 7.86 -2.19 7.18
N GLU A 34 7.41 -1.31 6.29
CA GLU A 34 6.09 -0.73 6.42
C GLU A 34 5.00 -1.73 6.09
N THR A 35 4.01 -1.84 6.99
CA THR A 35 2.87 -2.75 6.83
C THR A 35 1.55 -2.02 6.96
N ILE A 36 0.57 -2.50 6.20
CA ILE A 36 -0.79 -2.00 6.17
C ILE A 36 -1.74 -3.10 6.68
N PRO A 37 -2.62 -2.81 7.65
CA PRO A 37 -3.65 -3.76 8.07
C PRO A 37 -4.63 -4.08 6.92
N LEU A 38 -4.95 -5.36 6.71
CA LEU A 38 -5.88 -5.79 5.66
C LEU A 38 -7.26 -5.11 5.78
N GLU A 39 -7.66 -4.76 7.00
CA GLU A 39 -8.95 -4.16 7.33
C GLU A 39 -9.24 -2.88 6.53
N ILE A 40 -8.22 -2.09 6.20
CA ILE A 40 -8.40 -0.84 5.44
C ILE A 40 -8.99 -1.09 4.04
N PHE A 41 -8.82 -2.31 3.51
CA PHE A 41 -9.25 -2.70 2.17
C PHE A 41 -10.66 -3.31 2.15
N SER A 42 -11.28 -3.50 3.31
CA SER A 42 -12.65 -4.04 3.43
C SER A 42 -13.75 -2.97 3.26
N GLN A 43 -13.35 -1.72 3.05
CA GLN A 43 -14.25 -0.60 2.86
C GLN A 43 -14.59 -0.43 1.36
N GLN A 44 -15.68 0.27 1.03
CA GLN A 44 -16.10 0.58 -0.35
C GLN A 44 -15.12 1.50 -1.12
N ALA A 45 -13.90 1.71 -0.62
CA ALA A 45 -12.85 2.45 -1.29
C ALA A 45 -12.08 1.53 -2.23
N SER A 46 -11.62 2.05 -3.37
CA SER A 46 -10.65 1.31 -4.18
C SER A 46 -9.37 1.04 -3.38
N THR A 47 -8.66 -0.04 -3.72
CA THR A 47 -7.41 -0.41 -3.03
C THR A 47 -6.40 0.74 -2.97
N MET A 48 -6.30 1.55 -4.03
CA MET A 48 -5.42 2.72 -4.05
C MET A 48 -5.89 3.83 -3.12
N GLN A 49 -7.20 4.08 -3.07
CA GLN A 49 -7.79 5.08 -2.17
C GLN A 49 -7.58 4.72 -0.71
N ALA A 50 -7.80 3.45 -0.36
CA ALA A 50 -7.55 2.94 0.99
C ALA A 50 -6.09 3.16 1.41
N ILE A 51 -5.13 2.80 0.54
CA ILE A 51 -3.70 3.01 0.79
C ILE A 51 -3.40 4.50 0.96
N ALA A 52 -3.90 5.35 0.05
CA ALA A 52 -3.64 6.78 0.08
C ALA A 52 -4.15 7.42 1.39
N ARG A 53 -5.37 7.09 1.82
CA ARG A 53 -5.91 7.56 3.11
C ARG A 53 -5.12 7.02 4.29
N TYR A 54 -4.79 5.73 4.32
CA TYR A 54 -4.01 5.19 5.43
C TYR A 54 -2.64 5.87 5.56
N LEU A 55 -1.96 6.13 4.44
CA LEU A 55 -0.65 6.78 4.47
C LEU A 55 -0.72 8.25 4.88
N VAL A 56 -1.73 8.99 4.41
CA VAL A 56 -1.86 10.43 4.68
C VAL A 56 -2.55 10.69 6.03
N ASP A 57 -3.65 10.02 6.32
CA ASP A 57 -4.49 10.30 7.49
C ASP A 57 -3.95 9.61 8.75
N VAL A 58 -3.53 8.35 8.64
CA VAL A 58 -3.07 7.55 9.79
C VAL A 58 -1.56 7.70 9.98
N ARG A 59 -0.79 7.51 8.91
CA ARG A 59 0.69 7.54 8.98
C ARG A 59 1.30 8.92 8.77
N LYS A 60 0.50 9.93 8.44
CA LYS A 60 0.91 11.34 8.27
C LYS A 60 2.03 11.55 7.25
N TYR A 61 2.12 10.70 6.24
CA TYR A 61 3.05 10.91 5.12
C TYR A 61 2.60 12.05 4.22
N THR A 62 3.57 12.80 3.70
CA THR A 62 3.33 13.69 2.56
C THR A 62 3.02 12.88 1.31
N PHE A 63 2.28 13.45 0.36
CA PHE A 63 1.98 12.78 -0.91
C PHE A 63 3.26 12.37 -1.66
N THR A 64 4.32 13.17 -1.58
CA THR A 64 5.62 12.87 -2.19
C THR A 64 6.26 11.62 -1.57
N ASN A 65 6.28 11.53 -0.23
CA ASN A 65 6.87 10.39 0.47
C ASN A 65 6.06 9.12 0.26
N ALA A 66 4.73 9.21 0.39
CA ALA A 66 3.83 8.08 0.13
C ALA A 66 3.94 7.59 -1.33
N ALA A 67 4.07 8.49 -2.30
CA ALA A 67 4.25 8.13 -3.70
C ALA A 67 5.59 7.44 -3.96
N ARG A 68 6.67 7.91 -3.33
CA ARG A 68 7.99 7.29 -3.39
C ARG A 68 7.98 5.88 -2.78
N LEU A 69 7.29 5.69 -1.64
CA LEU A 69 7.09 4.37 -1.02
C LEU A 69 6.35 3.39 -1.94
N LEU A 70 5.35 3.87 -2.68
CA LEU A 70 4.54 3.06 -3.59
C LEU A 70 5.13 2.94 -5.00
N GLY A 71 6.29 3.55 -5.29
CA GLY A 71 6.86 3.58 -6.64
C GLY A 71 5.94 4.25 -7.68
N ARG A 72 5.11 5.20 -7.27
CA ARG A 72 4.09 5.86 -8.11
C ARG A 72 4.26 7.37 -8.12
N SER A 73 3.54 8.06 -8.99
CA SER A 73 3.56 9.52 -9.03
C SER A 73 2.70 10.13 -7.93
N ALA A 74 3.19 11.21 -7.31
CA ALA A 74 2.43 11.96 -6.30
C ALA A 74 1.11 12.51 -6.87
N LYS A 75 1.06 12.84 -8.17
CA LYS A 75 -0.17 13.23 -8.87
C LYS A 75 -1.22 12.13 -8.88
N SER A 76 -0.82 10.88 -9.17
CA SER A 76 -1.73 9.73 -9.15
C SER A 76 -2.24 9.44 -7.74
N LEU A 77 -1.38 9.61 -6.74
CA LEU A 77 -1.74 9.42 -5.33
C LEU A 77 -2.73 10.50 -4.88
N TRP A 78 -2.45 11.77 -5.17
CA TRP A 78 -3.34 12.90 -4.89
C TRP A 78 -4.69 12.73 -5.57
N ALA A 79 -4.70 12.37 -6.86
CA ALA A 79 -5.93 12.09 -7.59
C ALA A 79 -6.72 10.96 -6.92
N SER A 80 -6.05 9.86 -6.54
CA SER A 80 -6.72 8.75 -5.85
C SER A 80 -7.29 9.20 -4.50
N TYR A 81 -6.52 9.93 -3.69
CA TYR A 81 -6.94 10.46 -2.39
C TYR A 81 -8.19 11.35 -2.50
N HIS A 82 -8.24 12.25 -3.49
CA HIS A 82 -9.35 13.18 -3.68
C HIS A 82 -10.52 12.62 -4.51
N GLN A 83 -10.28 11.59 -5.34
CA GLN A 83 -11.32 10.89 -6.11
C GLN A 83 -12.16 9.96 -5.22
N THR A 84 -11.99 9.99 -3.89
CA THR A 84 -12.95 9.38 -2.98
C THR A 84 -14.26 10.16 -3.06
N THR A 85 -15.11 9.81 -4.02
CA THR A 85 -16.49 10.29 -4.11
C THR A 85 -17.21 9.84 -2.84
N ALA A 86 -17.52 10.79 -1.95
CA ALA A 86 -18.48 10.64 -0.86
C ALA A 86 -18.38 9.37 0.02
N LEU A 87 -17.18 8.85 0.30
CA LEU A 87 -16.98 7.76 1.27
C LEU A 87 -16.71 8.27 2.70
N ALA A 88 -17.42 9.34 3.08
CA ALA A 88 -17.37 9.97 4.41
C ALA A 88 -18.72 10.58 4.84
N THR A 89 -19.80 10.34 4.07
CA THR A 89 -21.19 10.66 4.47
C THR A 89 -22.09 9.43 4.30
N ALA A 90 -21.50 8.24 4.47
CA ALA A 90 -22.23 7.01 4.77
C ALA A 90 -21.95 6.61 6.23
N THR A 91 -22.02 7.60 7.13
CA THR A 91 -22.74 7.33 8.38
C THR A 91 -24.17 6.99 7.95
N ASP A 92 -24.62 5.78 8.29
CA ASP A 92 -26.02 5.37 8.26
C ASP A 92 -26.63 5.11 6.88
N LYS A 93 -26.27 3.98 6.24
CA LYS A 93 -27.21 3.08 5.55
C LYS A 93 -26.49 1.81 5.12
N ASP A 94 -27.13 0.68 5.40
CA ASP A 94 -26.66 -0.70 5.17
C ASP A 94 -25.65 -1.25 6.19
N ALA A 95 -26.06 -1.17 7.47
CA ALA A 95 -25.83 -2.29 8.38
C ALA A 95 -26.70 -3.49 7.95
N THR A 96 -26.39 -4.11 6.81
CA THR A 96 -26.87 -5.47 6.55
C THR A 96 -26.06 -6.41 7.42
N THR A 97 -26.73 -6.77 8.52
CA THR A 97 -26.44 -7.87 9.42
C THR A 97 -25.95 -9.09 8.64
N ASP A 98 -24.65 -9.34 8.67
CA ASP A 98 -24.12 -10.69 8.64
C ASP A 98 -23.13 -10.80 9.80
N LYS A 99 -23.61 -11.40 10.89
CA LYS A 99 -22.83 -11.81 12.06
C LYS A 99 -21.91 -12.98 11.69
N ASP A 100 -21.03 -12.81 10.72
CA ASP A 100 -19.90 -13.71 10.56
C ASP A 100 -18.67 -13.01 11.13
N ALA A 101 -18.56 -13.08 12.46
CA ALA A 101 -17.40 -12.67 13.22
C ALA A 101 -16.24 -13.64 12.94
N THR A 102 -15.80 -13.70 11.69
CA THR A 102 -14.46 -14.16 11.38
C THR A 102 -13.55 -13.07 11.92
N GLN A 103 -13.02 -13.31 13.12
CA GLN A 103 -12.04 -12.48 13.82
C GLN A 103 -11.15 -11.79 12.78
N PRO A 104 -11.04 -10.44 12.78
CA PRO A 104 -10.14 -9.76 11.89
C PRO A 104 -8.74 -10.23 12.26
N SER A 105 -8.28 -11.26 11.56
CA SER A 105 -6.92 -11.71 11.62
C SER A 105 -6.11 -10.47 11.26
N GLN A 106 -5.18 -10.09 12.14
CA GLN A 106 -4.27 -8.96 11.98
C GLN A 106 -3.31 -9.25 10.80
N ILE A 107 -3.88 -9.43 9.62
CA ILE A 107 -3.15 -9.72 8.40
C ILE A 107 -2.50 -8.40 8.01
N LEU A 108 -1.20 -8.34 8.26
CA LEU A 108 -0.35 -7.24 7.86
C LEU A 108 0.15 -7.49 6.44
N ILE A 109 -0.04 -6.48 5.59
CA ILE A 109 0.34 -6.46 4.19
C ILE A 109 1.54 -5.53 4.03
N PRO A 110 2.72 -6.02 3.62
CA PRO A 110 3.87 -5.17 3.37
C PRO A 110 3.60 -4.15 2.26
N ILE A 111 3.99 -2.89 2.45
CA ILE A 111 3.85 -1.85 1.41
C ILE A 111 4.62 -2.20 0.14
N SER A 112 5.73 -2.94 0.29
CA SER A 112 6.59 -3.37 -0.78
C SER A 112 5.87 -4.14 -1.91
N ILE A 113 4.70 -4.74 -1.66
CA ILE A 113 3.94 -5.40 -2.74
C ILE A 113 3.36 -4.41 -3.75
N PHE A 114 3.08 -3.17 -3.31
CA PHE A 114 2.42 -2.14 -4.10
C PHE A 114 3.38 -1.31 -4.95
N SER A 115 4.70 -1.47 -4.76
CA SER A 115 5.74 -0.82 -5.57
C SER A 115 5.88 -1.43 -6.96
N SER A 116 5.22 -2.58 -7.21
CA SER A 116 5.22 -3.22 -8.51
C SER A 116 4.40 -2.44 -9.55
N SER A 117 4.73 -2.62 -10.84
CA SER A 117 3.96 -2.06 -11.98
C SER A 117 2.51 -2.57 -12.03
N LYS A 118 2.16 -3.60 -11.24
CA LYS A 118 0.83 -4.20 -11.18
C LYS A 118 -0.17 -3.24 -10.54
N ALA A 119 -1.46 -3.40 -10.82
CA ALA A 119 -2.47 -2.62 -10.12
C ALA A 119 -2.48 -2.98 -8.62
N PRO A 120 -2.81 -2.05 -7.70
CA PRO A 120 -2.74 -2.35 -6.25
C PRO A 120 -3.61 -3.53 -5.84
N LEU A 121 -4.80 -3.67 -6.44
CA LEU A 121 -5.67 -4.82 -6.19
C LEU A 121 -5.06 -6.13 -6.70
N GLU A 122 -4.43 -6.12 -7.87
CA GLU A 122 -3.75 -7.29 -8.44
C GLU A 122 -2.61 -7.74 -7.51
N ALA A 123 -1.78 -6.79 -7.05
CA ALA A 123 -0.70 -7.06 -6.12
C ALA A 123 -1.20 -7.64 -4.79
N LEU A 124 -2.27 -7.06 -4.21
CA LEU A 124 -2.88 -7.53 -2.97
C LEU A 124 -3.42 -8.95 -3.11
N VAL A 125 -4.19 -9.22 -4.16
CA VAL A 125 -4.79 -10.55 -4.41
C VAL A 125 -3.71 -11.61 -4.62
N LEU A 126 -2.66 -11.30 -5.40
CA LEU A 126 -1.53 -12.22 -5.62
C LEU A 126 -0.81 -12.55 -4.31
N HIS A 127 -0.56 -11.55 -3.47
CA HIS A 127 0.11 -11.73 -2.17
C HIS A 127 -0.72 -12.58 -1.20
N LEU A 128 -2.05 -12.41 -1.18
CA LEU A 128 -2.93 -13.24 -0.38
C LEU A 128 -2.99 -14.67 -0.91
N ARG A 129 -3.00 -14.84 -2.23
CA ARG A 129 -2.97 -16.17 -2.87
C ARG A 129 -1.64 -16.89 -2.64
N SER A 130 -0.51 -16.19 -2.63
CA SER A 130 0.79 -16.79 -2.28
C SER A 130 0.85 -17.23 -0.81
N ARG A 131 -0.02 -16.70 0.06
CA ARG A 131 -0.22 -17.19 1.44
C ARG A 131 -1.18 -18.38 1.53
N GLY A 132 -1.67 -18.91 0.41
CA GLY A 132 -2.53 -20.10 0.35
C GLY A 132 -4.04 -19.82 0.43
N LEU A 133 -4.46 -18.55 0.44
CA LEU A 133 -5.89 -18.20 0.47
C LEU A 133 -6.56 -18.47 -0.88
N ARG A 134 -7.78 -19.03 -0.83
CA ARG A 134 -8.63 -19.23 -2.01
C ARG A 134 -9.28 -17.92 -2.43
N ASN A 135 -9.57 -17.77 -3.72
CA ASN A 135 -10.21 -16.55 -4.24
C ASN A 135 -11.54 -16.22 -3.54
N VAL A 136 -12.31 -17.24 -3.13
CA VAL A 136 -13.56 -17.05 -2.38
C VAL A 136 -13.31 -16.47 -1.00
N GLU A 137 -12.23 -16.88 -0.33
CA GLU A 137 -11.84 -16.36 1.00
C GLU A 137 -11.32 -14.93 0.89
N ILE A 138 -10.48 -14.65 -0.12
CA ILE A 138 -9.98 -13.30 -0.40
C ILE A 138 -11.15 -12.35 -0.69
N ALA A 139 -12.12 -12.79 -1.48
CA ALA A 139 -13.32 -12.01 -1.79
C ALA A 139 -14.12 -11.66 -0.53
N LYS A 140 -14.31 -12.62 0.39
CA LYS A 140 -14.96 -12.38 1.69
C LYS A 140 -14.17 -11.39 2.55
N LEU A 141 -12.85 -11.54 2.64
CA LEU A 141 -11.99 -10.67 3.45
C LEU A 141 -11.98 -9.22 2.94
N LEU A 142 -11.98 -9.03 1.62
CA LEU A 142 -11.96 -7.70 0.98
C LEU A 142 -13.36 -7.13 0.73
N LYS A 143 -14.43 -7.87 1.07
CA LYS A 143 -15.82 -7.54 0.70
C LYS A 143 -15.98 -7.22 -0.80
N LEU A 144 -15.27 -7.98 -1.64
CA LEU A 144 -15.31 -7.86 -3.10
C LEU A 144 -16.11 -9.01 -3.71
N ASP A 145 -16.61 -8.78 -4.93
CA ASP A 145 -17.18 -9.86 -5.73
C ASP A 145 -16.09 -10.92 -6.05
N PRO A 146 -16.36 -12.23 -5.88
CA PRO A 146 -15.45 -13.30 -6.25
C PRO A 146 -14.93 -13.21 -7.70
N LYS A 147 -15.74 -12.73 -8.65
CA LYS A 147 -15.35 -12.51 -10.06
C LYS A 147 -14.31 -11.40 -10.20
N THR A 148 -14.45 -10.32 -9.42
CA THR A 148 -13.47 -9.23 -9.39
C THR A 148 -12.13 -9.74 -8.86
N THR A 149 -12.17 -10.52 -7.78
CA THR A 149 -10.98 -11.16 -7.19
C THR A 149 -10.31 -12.11 -8.19
N TRP A 150 -11.09 -12.96 -8.88
CA TRP A 150 -10.56 -13.86 -9.91
C TRP A 150 -9.92 -13.10 -11.07
N THR A 151 -10.58 -12.05 -11.57
CA THR A 151 -10.08 -11.23 -12.68
C THR A 151 -8.79 -10.52 -12.30
N ALA A 152 -8.71 -9.97 -11.08
CA ALA A 152 -7.50 -9.35 -10.56
C ALA A 152 -6.35 -10.35 -10.43
N ALA A 153 -6.62 -11.56 -9.92
CA ALA A 153 -5.62 -12.63 -9.86
C ALA A 153 -5.09 -12.98 -11.27
N LYS A 154 -5.99 -13.17 -12.24
CA LYS A 154 -5.64 -13.55 -13.61
C LYS A 154 -4.83 -12.48 -14.32
N ARG A 155 -5.21 -11.21 -14.18
CA ARG A 155 -4.47 -10.06 -14.75
C ARG A 155 -3.11 -9.87 -14.10
N GLY A 156 -3.02 -10.11 -12.79
CA GLY A 156 -1.77 -10.05 -12.04
C GLY A 156 -0.76 -11.10 -12.49
N GLU A 157 -1.20 -12.34 -12.72
CA GLU A 157 -0.38 -13.43 -13.27
C GLU A 157 0.15 -13.12 -14.67
N ALA A 158 -0.68 -12.53 -15.54
CA ALA A 158 -0.29 -12.19 -16.91
C ALA A 158 0.80 -11.09 -17.00
N LYS A 159 1.04 -10.37 -15.90
CA LYS A 159 2.05 -9.30 -15.78
C LYS A 159 3.26 -9.75 -14.95
N GLN A 160 3.46 -11.05 -14.74
CA GLN A 160 4.64 -11.59 -14.08
C GLN A 160 5.84 -11.65 -15.01
#